data_AF-A0A8T0VA82-F1
#
_entry.id   AF-A0A8T0VA82-F1
#
_cell.length_a   1.000
_cell.length_b   1.000
_cell.length_c   1.000
_cell.angle_alpha   90.00
_cell.angle_beta   90.00
_cell.angle_gamma   90.00
#
_symmetry.space_group_name_H-M   'P 1'
#
loop_
_entity.id
_entity.type
_entity.pdbx_description
1 polymer ?
#
loop_
_entity_poly.entity_id
_entity_poly.type
_entity_poly.pdbx_seq_one_letter_code
_entity_poly.pdbx_strand_id
1 'polypeptide(L)'
;MSTSENAQVDGASTEAVNLLKRNSDDVGWEYGVLVDANNKDKVRCNLCSKEMRGGIYRLKQHLAHEGKNVTKCPARTQQASEAKAKCKKALEDAKRKREEKTVRELELRAEVDVSRVGESEEVTCVGSSQPHKLGPIDKWTRAIDPTATKTESLKQQQLNKELWKERSNEVHKYTARWVYNHGKLLLY
;
A
#
# COMPACT_ATOMS: atom_id res chain seq x y z
N MET A 1 -1.67 68.05 22.53
CA MET A 1 -1.96 67.43 21.22
C MET A 1 -1.11 66.18 21.14
N SER A 2 -1.72 65.05 21.48
CA SER A 2 -1.18 63.70 21.31
C SER A 2 -1.03 63.39 19.83
N THR A 3 0.04 62.69 19.43
CA THR A 3 0.02 61.30 18.95
C THR A 3 1.38 60.92 18.37
N SER A 4 1.88 59.80 18.87
CA SER A 4 3.04 59.05 18.43
C SER A 4 2.84 58.43 17.03
N GLU A 5 3.88 58.43 16.20
CA GLU A 5 3.96 57.58 15.01
C GLU A 5 4.45 56.19 15.41
N ASN A 6 3.60 55.18 15.24
CA ASN A 6 3.94 53.76 15.35
C ASN A 6 4.04 53.19 13.92
N ALA A 7 5.26 52.85 13.49
CA ALA A 7 5.50 52.26 12.19
C ALA A 7 5.13 50.77 12.17
N GLN A 8 4.27 50.41 11.23
CA GLN A 8 3.70 49.10 11.00
C GLN A 8 4.66 48.21 10.20
N VAL A 9 4.94 47.01 10.69
CA VAL A 9 5.65 45.94 9.97
C VAL A 9 4.76 44.70 10.04
N ASP A 10 4.06 44.34 8.96
CA ASP A 10 3.43 43.02 8.80
C ASP A 10 3.02 42.79 7.35
N GLY A 11 3.92 42.17 6.57
CA GLY A 11 3.66 41.81 5.16
C GLY A 11 4.19 40.44 4.73
N ALA A 12 4.94 39.72 5.58
CA ALA A 12 5.60 38.47 5.20
C ALA A 12 4.86 37.19 5.64
N SER A 13 3.83 37.30 6.50
CA SER A 13 3.23 36.12 7.14
C SER A 13 2.14 35.43 6.32
N THR A 14 1.58 36.04 5.29
CA THR A 14 0.41 35.50 4.56
C THR A 14 0.77 34.52 3.46
N GLU A 15 1.89 34.74 2.75
CA GLU A 15 2.33 33.86 1.64
C GLU A 15 2.90 32.53 2.15
N ALA A 16 3.69 32.57 3.23
CA ALA A 16 4.23 31.37 3.87
C ALA A 16 3.11 30.47 4.46
N VAL A 17 2.05 31.06 5.01
CA VAL A 17 0.90 30.31 5.56
C VAL A 17 0.11 29.60 4.47
N ASN A 18 0.00 30.20 3.28
CA ASN A 18 -0.66 29.57 2.14
C ASN A 18 0.13 28.39 1.55
N LEU A 19 1.48 28.44 1.56
CA LEU A 19 2.33 27.32 1.12
C LEU A 19 2.27 26.10 2.07
N LEU A 20 1.96 26.33 3.35
CA LEU A 20 1.85 25.28 4.37
C LEU A 20 0.45 24.66 4.47
N LYS A 21 -0.53 25.17 3.72
CA LYS A 21 -1.86 24.58 3.59
C LYS A 21 -1.91 23.70 2.34
N ARG A 22 -2.18 22.41 2.50
CA ARG A 22 -2.32 21.50 1.36
C ARG A 22 -3.66 21.74 0.65
N ASN A 23 -3.65 21.81 -0.68
CA ASN A 23 -4.86 21.92 -1.51
C ASN A 23 -5.60 20.58 -1.61
N SER A 24 -6.08 20.04 -0.49
CA SER A 24 -6.92 18.85 -0.50
C SER A 24 -8.11 19.04 0.43
N ASP A 25 -9.29 18.66 -0.03
CA ASP A 25 -10.57 18.75 0.68
C ASP A 25 -10.71 17.72 1.83
N ASP A 26 -9.59 17.20 2.34
CA ASP A 26 -9.59 16.26 3.45
C ASP A 26 -9.88 16.99 4.76
N VAL A 27 -10.89 16.50 5.49
CA VAL A 27 -11.34 17.06 6.78
C VAL A 27 -10.21 17.20 7.81
N GLY A 28 -9.13 16.44 7.69
CA GLY A 28 -7.98 16.53 8.59
C GLY A 28 -7.27 17.89 8.54
N TRP A 29 -7.31 18.60 7.40
CA TRP A 29 -6.61 19.88 7.23
C TRP A 29 -7.28 21.05 7.94
N GLU A 30 -8.52 20.90 8.42
CA GLU A 30 -9.14 21.85 9.34
C GLU A 30 -8.38 21.91 10.68
N TYR A 31 -7.75 20.80 11.07
CA TYR A 31 -7.18 20.60 12.40
C TYR A 31 -5.65 20.46 12.42
N GLY A 32 -5.00 20.61 11.27
CA GLY A 32 -3.55 20.59 11.19
C GLY A 32 -3.00 21.24 9.94
N VAL A 33 -1.71 21.56 10.02
CA VAL A 33 -0.98 22.32 9.02
C VAL A 33 0.35 21.62 8.71
N LEU A 34 0.88 21.80 7.49
CA LEU A 34 2.23 21.31 7.22
C LEU A 34 3.26 22.11 8.01
N VAL A 35 4.30 21.43 8.47
CA VAL A 35 5.43 22.09 9.13
C VAL A 35 6.37 22.70 8.10
N ASP A 36 6.68 21.95 7.04
CA ASP A 36 7.53 22.41 5.94
C ASP A 36 6.77 22.22 4.61
N ALA A 37 6.78 23.24 3.74
CA ALA A 37 6.18 23.13 2.40
C ALA A 37 6.86 22.05 1.53
N ASN A 38 8.16 21.83 1.76
CA ASN A 38 8.96 20.83 1.06
C ASN A 38 8.72 19.39 1.58
N ASN A 39 8.36 19.22 2.86
CA ASN A 39 8.15 17.91 3.48
C ASN A 39 6.67 17.63 3.75
N LYS A 40 5.99 17.02 2.78
CA LYS A 40 4.55 16.72 2.87
C LYS A 40 4.14 15.75 3.99
N ASP A 41 5.12 15.03 4.55
CA ASP A 41 4.91 14.03 5.59
C ASP A 41 4.88 14.58 7.01
N LYS A 42 5.41 15.80 7.23
CA LYS A 42 5.44 16.44 8.55
C LYS A 42 4.21 17.34 8.71
N VAL A 43 3.35 16.97 9.65
CA VAL A 43 2.12 17.72 9.94
C VAL A 43 2.08 18.05 11.42
N ARG A 44 1.71 19.30 11.74
CA ARG A 44 1.48 19.79 13.10
C ARG A 44 -0.01 19.80 13.39
N CYS A 45 -0.39 19.32 14.57
CA CYS A 45 -1.74 19.42 15.08
C CYS A 45 -2.01 20.83 15.61
N ASN A 46 -3.08 21.49 15.19
CA ASN A 46 -3.41 22.85 15.64
C ASN A 46 -3.95 22.89 17.08
N LEU A 47 -4.42 21.76 17.61
CA LEU A 47 -5.05 21.69 18.94
C LEU A 47 -4.06 21.43 20.08
N CYS A 48 -2.99 20.68 19.82
CA CYS A 48 -1.99 20.31 20.83
C CYS A 48 -0.56 20.66 20.40
N SER A 49 -0.40 21.30 19.24
CA SER A 49 0.89 21.70 18.64
C SER A 49 1.89 20.56 18.44
N LYS A 50 1.45 19.30 18.55
CA LYS A 50 2.31 18.14 18.35
C LYS A 50 2.61 17.94 16.87
N GLU A 51 3.88 17.76 16.56
CA GLU A 51 4.36 17.40 15.23
C GLU A 51 4.41 15.90 15.06
N MET A 52 3.95 15.42 13.91
CA MET A 52 3.92 14.00 13.57
C MET A 52 4.42 13.76 12.15
N ARG A 53 5.07 12.62 11.96
CA ARG A 53 5.51 12.11 10.66
C ARG A 53 4.53 11.06 10.16
N GLY A 54 4.10 11.16 8.91
CA GLY A 54 3.11 10.28 8.29
C GLY A 54 1.87 11.01 7.77
N GLY A 55 1.97 12.33 7.59
CA GLY A 55 0.98 13.15 6.92
C GLY A 55 -0.36 13.23 7.65
N ILE A 56 -1.38 13.59 6.87
CA ILE A 56 -2.74 13.84 7.36
C ILE A 56 -3.42 12.61 7.97
N TYR A 57 -3.03 11.40 7.53
CA TYR A 57 -3.61 10.17 8.02
C TYR A 57 -3.27 9.94 9.50
N ARG A 58 -2.01 10.15 9.90
CA ARG A 58 -1.64 10.07 11.32
C ARG A 58 -2.28 11.17 12.15
N LEU A 59 -2.47 12.37 11.58
CA LEU A 59 -3.22 13.44 12.24
C LEU A 59 -4.65 13.01 12.57
N LYS A 60 -5.37 12.42 11.61
CA LYS A 60 -6.72 11.90 11.86
C LYS A 60 -6.74 10.84 12.96
N GLN A 61 -5.77 9.93 12.99
CA GLN A 61 -5.63 8.93 14.06
C GLN A 61 -5.39 9.56 15.44
N HIS A 62 -4.51 10.57 15.51
CA HIS A 62 -4.22 11.32 16.72
C HIS A 62 -5.46 12.02 17.30
N LEU A 63 -6.28 12.63 16.43
CA LEU A 63 -7.50 13.34 16.81
C LEU A 63 -8.66 12.39 17.15
N ALA A 64 -8.86 11.35 16.35
CA ALA A 64 -9.89 10.33 16.56
C ALA A 64 -9.65 9.48 17.82
N HIS A 65 -8.42 9.50 18.36
CA HIS A 65 -7.94 8.55 19.38
C HIS A 65 -7.98 7.09 18.89
N GLU A 66 -7.85 6.89 17.58
CA GLU A 66 -7.96 5.61 16.91
C GLU A 66 -6.63 5.26 16.23
N GLY A 67 -5.95 4.25 16.77
CA GLY A 67 -4.64 3.81 16.29
C GLY A 67 -3.74 3.34 17.42
N LYS A 68 -2.91 2.33 17.15
CA LYS A 68 -1.96 1.77 18.12
C LYS A 68 -0.61 2.49 18.12
N ASN A 69 -0.21 3.03 16.97
CA ASN A 69 1.13 3.59 16.73
C ASN A 69 1.18 5.13 16.79
N VAL A 70 0.09 5.76 17.24
CA VAL A 70 -0.05 7.22 17.28
C VAL A 70 -0.52 7.63 18.66
N THR A 71 0.17 8.59 19.27
CA THR A 71 -0.23 9.15 20.56
C THR A 71 -1.58 9.85 20.43
N LYS A 72 -2.42 9.80 21.46
CA LYS A 72 -3.72 10.48 21.47
C LYS A 72 -3.58 11.99 21.68
N CYS A 73 -4.50 12.78 21.12
CA CYS A 73 -4.56 14.22 21.38
C CYS A 73 -4.91 14.49 22.84
N PRO A 74 -4.09 15.26 23.60
CA PRO A 74 -4.38 15.63 24.98
C PRO A 74 -5.39 16.78 25.09
N ALA A 75 -5.66 17.51 24.00
CA ALA A 75 -6.58 18.64 24.01
C ALA A 75 -8.02 18.19 24.33
N ARG A 76 -8.69 18.91 25.22
CA ARG A 76 -10.07 18.64 25.66
C ARG A 76 -11.03 19.79 25.36
N THR A 77 -10.66 20.68 24.44
CA THR A 77 -11.51 21.79 24.01
C THR A 77 -12.71 21.27 23.21
N GLN A 78 -13.77 22.10 23.08
CA GLN A 78 -14.94 21.77 22.27
C GLN A 78 -14.55 21.42 20.82
N GLN A 79 -13.64 22.22 20.25
CA GLN A 79 -13.05 21.95 18.93
C GLN A 79 -12.35 20.60 18.85
N ALA A 80 -11.71 20.13 19.93
CA ALA A 80 -11.08 18.81 19.95
C ALA A 80 -12.10 17.66 19.94
N SER A 81 -13.25 17.84 20.59
CA SER A 81 -14.37 16.90 20.55
C SER A 81 -14.96 16.79 19.14
N GLU A 82 -15.19 17.94 18.49
CA GLU A 82 -15.67 18.01 17.11
C GLU A 82 -14.66 17.40 16.13
N ALA A 83 -13.38 17.74 16.28
CA ALA A 83 -12.30 17.17 15.48
C ALA A 83 -12.26 15.65 15.61
N LYS A 84 -12.41 15.13 16.83
CA LYS A 84 -12.46 13.69 17.12
C LYS A 84 -13.61 13.03 16.37
N ALA A 85 -14.83 13.59 16.45
CA ALA A 85 -16.00 13.05 15.78
C ALA A 85 -15.85 13.04 14.24
N LYS A 86 -15.42 14.17 13.65
CA LYS A 86 -15.21 14.29 12.20
C LYS A 86 -14.11 13.35 11.70
N CYS A 87 -12.95 13.32 12.38
CA CYS A 87 -11.82 12.47 11.99
C CYS A 87 -12.16 10.98 12.12
N LYS A 88 -12.86 10.59 13.19
CA LYS A 88 -13.34 9.21 13.39
C LYS A 88 -14.27 8.77 12.27
N LYS A 89 -15.27 9.59 11.93
CA LYS A 89 -16.19 9.28 10.82
C LYS A 89 -15.44 9.09 9.50
N ALA A 90 -14.50 9.98 9.19
CA ALA A 90 -13.70 9.87 7.97
C ALA A 90 -12.82 8.61 7.92
N LEU A 91 -12.29 8.15 9.05
CA LEU A 91 -11.52 6.90 9.13
C LEU A 91 -12.42 5.67 8.94
N GLU A 92 -13.58 5.64 9.59
CA GLU A 92 -14.54 4.54 9.45
C GLU A 92 -15.15 4.47 8.04
N ASP A 93 -15.50 5.61 7.43
CA ASP A 93 -15.99 5.65 6.05
C ASP A 93 -14.93 5.12 5.06
N ALA A 94 -13.65 5.47 5.28
CA ALA A 94 -12.56 4.95 4.47
C ALA A 94 -12.34 3.44 4.67
N LYS A 95 -12.54 2.94 5.89
CA LYS A 95 -12.45 1.50 6.22
C LYS A 95 -13.62 0.73 5.59
N ARG A 96 -14.85 1.20 5.77
CA ARG A 96 -16.06 0.62 5.15
C ARG A 96 -15.94 0.55 3.64
N LYS A 97 -15.46 1.62 2.98
CA LYS A 97 -15.24 1.62 1.52
C LYS A 97 -14.22 0.58 1.07
N ARG A 98 -13.21 0.26 1.89
CA ARG A 98 -12.25 -0.81 1.59
C ARG A 98 -12.90 -2.18 1.76
N GLU A 99 -13.66 -2.37 2.83
CA GLU A 99 -14.38 -3.61 3.10
C GLU A 99 -15.43 -3.91 2.02
N GLU A 100 -16.21 -2.92 1.60
CA GLU A 100 -17.17 -3.04 0.48
C GLU A 100 -16.48 -3.48 -0.81
N LYS A 101 -15.29 -2.94 -1.12
CA LYS A 101 -14.53 -3.38 -2.30
C LYS A 101 -14.10 -4.83 -2.18
N THR A 102 -13.62 -5.25 -1.01
CA THR A 102 -13.21 -6.64 -0.78
C THR A 102 -14.39 -7.61 -0.84
N VAL A 103 -15.55 -7.23 -0.31
CA VAL A 103 -16.76 -8.05 -0.37
C VAL A 103 -17.21 -8.21 -1.82
N ARG A 104 -17.29 -7.11 -2.59
CA ARG A 104 -17.64 -7.17 -4.02
C ARG A 104 -16.69 -8.05 -4.83
N GLU A 105 -15.39 -7.99 -4.55
CA GLU A 105 -14.41 -8.86 -5.20
C GLU A 105 -14.65 -10.34 -4.87
N LEU A 106 -14.98 -10.64 -3.61
CA LEU A 106 -15.31 -12.01 -3.19
C LEU A 106 -16.63 -12.52 -3.80
N GLU A 107 -17.65 -11.66 -3.89
CA GLU A 107 -18.93 -11.97 -4.53
C GLU A 107 -18.73 -12.25 -6.03
N LEU A 108 -17.99 -11.39 -6.74
CA LEU A 108 -17.64 -11.61 -8.15
C LEU A 108 -16.89 -12.93 -8.34
N ARG A 109 -15.99 -13.28 -7.41
CA ARG A 109 -15.26 -14.54 -7.46
C ARG A 109 -16.13 -15.75 -7.14
N ALA A 110 -17.19 -15.59 -6.34
CA ALA A 110 -18.12 -16.65 -6.01
C ALA A 110 -19.14 -16.92 -7.14
N GLU A 111 -19.54 -15.89 -7.88
CA GLU A 111 -20.48 -15.99 -9.01
C GLU A 111 -19.85 -16.66 -10.25
N VAL A 112 -18.52 -16.67 -10.37
CA VAL A 112 -17.83 -17.45 -11.41
C VAL A 112 -17.92 -18.93 -11.05
N ASP A 113 -19.04 -19.53 -11.43
CA ASP A 113 -19.25 -20.96 -11.42
C ASP A 113 -18.34 -21.59 -12.49
N VAL A 114 -17.20 -22.15 -12.07
CA VAL A 114 -16.39 -23.02 -12.93
C VAL A 114 -17.03 -24.40 -12.95
N SER A 115 -18.31 -24.46 -13.32
CA SER A 115 -18.95 -25.71 -13.69
C SER A 115 -18.34 -26.13 -15.03
N ARG A 116 -17.43 -27.11 -14.92
CA ARG A 116 -17.01 -27.98 -16.02
C ARG A 116 -18.26 -28.34 -16.84
N VAL A 117 -18.28 -27.90 -18.10
CA VAL A 117 -19.25 -28.36 -19.10
C VAL A 117 -19.29 -29.88 -19.06
N GLY A 118 -20.52 -30.40 -19.02
CA GLY A 118 -20.88 -31.71 -18.52
C GLY A 118 -20.18 -32.91 -19.15
N GLU A 119 -20.31 -34.02 -18.44
CA GLU A 119 -20.15 -35.37 -18.96
C GLU A 119 -21.26 -35.64 -19.98
N SER A 120 -21.01 -35.23 -21.23
CA SER A 120 -21.62 -35.78 -22.43
C SER A 120 -20.62 -35.56 -23.56
N GLU A 121 -20.38 -36.64 -24.29
CA GLU A 121 -19.33 -36.84 -25.28
C GLU A 121 -19.15 -35.64 -26.24
N GLU A 122 -17.88 -35.29 -26.48
CA GLU A 122 -17.43 -34.34 -27.51
C GLU A 122 -17.90 -32.87 -27.39
N VAL A 123 -17.43 -32.15 -26.36
CA VAL A 123 -17.16 -30.71 -26.52
C VAL A 123 -15.71 -30.54 -26.93
N THR A 124 -15.51 -30.45 -28.24
CA THR A 124 -14.27 -29.94 -28.82
C THR A 124 -14.01 -28.56 -28.24
N CYS A 125 -13.02 -28.48 -27.35
CA CYS A 125 -12.37 -27.22 -27.05
C CYS A 125 -11.88 -26.65 -28.39
N VAL A 126 -12.41 -25.49 -28.78
CA VAL A 126 -11.73 -24.64 -29.74
C VAL A 126 -10.44 -24.20 -29.06
N GLY A 127 -9.38 -25.01 -29.17
CA GLY A 127 -8.10 -24.71 -28.55
C GLY A 127 -7.20 -25.89 -28.17
N SER A 128 -7.06 -26.88 -29.04
CA SER A 128 -5.94 -27.85 -29.09
C SER A 128 -5.86 -28.91 -27.98
N SER A 129 -6.14 -30.15 -28.39
CA SER A 129 -5.96 -31.43 -27.69
C SER A 129 -4.50 -31.88 -27.53
N GLN A 130 -3.52 -30.97 -27.62
CA GLN A 130 -2.14 -31.28 -27.27
C GLN A 130 -1.85 -30.83 -25.83
N PRO A 131 -1.15 -31.63 -25.01
CA PRO A 131 -0.65 -31.16 -23.73
C PRO A 131 0.12 -29.88 -24.00
N HIS A 132 -0.36 -28.77 -23.44
CA HIS A 132 0.22 -27.45 -23.67
C HIS A 132 1.72 -27.57 -23.44
N LYS A 133 2.54 -27.15 -24.41
CA LYS A 133 3.99 -27.09 -24.22
C LYS A 133 4.23 -26.10 -23.11
N LEU A 134 4.35 -26.62 -21.89
CA LEU A 134 4.57 -25.85 -20.69
C LEU A 134 5.75 -24.92 -20.95
N GLY A 135 5.46 -23.62 -20.90
CA GLY A 135 6.45 -22.59 -21.11
C GLY A 135 7.51 -22.67 -20.02
N PRO A 136 8.66 -22.00 -20.19
CA PRO A 136 9.71 -21.99 -19.16
C PRO A 136 9.22 -21.52 -17.77
N ILE A 137 8.14 -20.75 -17.74
CA ILE A 137 7.46 -20.26 -16.53
C ILE A 137 6.67 -21.36 -15.80
N ASP A 138 6.12 -22.31 -16.56
CA ASP A 138 5.24 -23.37 -16.05
C ASP A 138 6.01 -24.46 -15.31
N LYS A 139 7.34 -24.44 -15.38
CA LYS A 139 8.22 -25.24 -14.49
C LYS A 139 8.15 -24.80 -13.03
N TRP A 140 7.63 -23.59 -12.77
CA TRP A 140 7.65 -22.95 -11.45
C TRP A 140 6.25 -22.68 -10.90
N THR A 141 5.21 -22.92 -11.68
CA THR A 141 3.81 -22.84 -11.24
C THR A 141 3.30 -24.25 -11.00
N ARG A 142 2.59 -24.47 -9.88
CA ARG A 142 1.92 -25.76 -9.65
C ARG A 142 0.83 -25.94 -10.71
N ALA A 143 0.70 -27.17 -11.22
CA ALA A 143 -0.54 -27.59 -11.84
C ALA A 143 -1.68 -27.39 -10.82
N ILE A 144 -2.75 -26.72 -11.24
CA ILE A 144 -3.92 -26.51 -10.39
C ILE A 144 -4.59 -27.87 -10.24
N ASP A 145 -4.40 -28.50 -9.08
CA ASP A 145 -5.09 -29.74 -8.75
C ASP A 145 -6.56 -29.40 -8.45
N PRO A 146 -7.52 -29.92 -9.26
CA PRO A 146 -8.94 -29.61 -9.09
C PRO A 146 -9.53 -30.19 -7.80
N THR A 147 -8.82 -31.09 -7.12
CA THR A 147 -9.26 -31.71 -5.86
C THR A 147 -8.71 -31.01 -4.61
N ALA A 148 -7.76 -30.09 -4.76
CA ALA A 148 -7.13 -29.40 -3.64
C ALA A 148 -8.11 -28.42 -2.96
N THR A 149 -8.18 -28.49 -1.63
CA THR A 149 -9.00 -27.58 -0.83
C THR A 149 -8.52 -26.12 -0.96
N LYS A 150 -9.46 -25.14 -0.92
CA LYS A 150 -9.20 -23.70 -1.13
C LYS A 150 -8.07 -23.11 -0.25
N THR A 151 -7.76 -23.73 0.88
CA THR A 151 -6.68 -23.33 1.81
C THR A 151 -5.30 -23.87 1.42
N GLU A 152 -5.23 -24.96 0.66
CA GLU A 152 -3.98 -25.56 0.17
C GLU A 152 -3.51 -24.92 -1.14
N SER A 153 -4.43 -24.42 -1.96
CA SER A 153 -4.11 -23.70 -3.21
C SER A 153 -3.56 -22.29 -2.99
N LEU A 154 -3.78 -21.69 -1.81
CA LEU A 154 -3.28 -20.36 -1.43
C LEU A 154 -1.90 -20.39 -0.75
N LYS A 155 -1.37 -21.57 -0.42
CA LYS A 155 -0.02 -21.68 0.15
C LYS A 155 1.02 -21.55 -0.97
N GLN A 156 1.78 -20.47 -0.93
CA GLN A 156 2.99 -20.35 -1.75
C GLN A 156 3.89 -21.55 -1.47
N GLN A 157 4.33 -22.24 -2.54
CA GLN A 157 5.31 -23.31 -2.37
C GLN A 157 6.54 -22.73 -1.69
N GLN A 158 6.84 -23.21 -0.48
CA GLN A 158 8.16 -23.02 0.09
C GLN A 158 9.10 -23.79 -0.84
N LEU A 159 9.82 -23.06 -1.69
CA LEU A 159 10.83 -23.65 -2.56
C LEU A 159 11.79 -24.46 -1.68
N ASN A 160 11.76 -25.78 -1.85
CA ASN A 160 12.53 -26.71 -1.04
C ASN A 160 14.02 -26.28 -1.08
N LYS A 161 14.68 -26.31 0.09
CA LYS A 161 16.11 -26.01 0.25
C LYS A 161 16.98 -26.71 -0.80
N GLU A 162 16.58 -27.89 -1.24
CA GLU A 162 17.26 -28.67 -2.28
C GLU A 162 17.16 -28.02 -3.67
N LEU A 163 16.01 -27.46 -4.04
CA LEU A 163 15.82 -26.75 -5.31
C LEU A 163 16.66 -25.46 -5.37
N TRP A 164 16.80 -24.76 -4.25
CA TRP A 164 17.69 -23.60 -4.15
C TRP A 164 19.16 -23.98 -4.29
N LYS A 165 19.57 -25.09 -3.67
CA LYS A 165 20.93 -25.64 -3.81
C LYS A 165 21.23 -26.05 -5.26
N GLU A 166 20.28 -26.73 -5.91
CA GLU A 166 20.43 -27.16 -7.30
C GLU A 166 20.57 -25.96 -8.26
N ARG A 167 19.71 -24.94 -8.10
CA ARG A 167 19.84 -23.68 -8.86
C ARG A 167 21.16 -22.97 -8.62
N SER A 168 21.60 -22.88 -7.36
CA SER A 168 22.89 -22.27 -7.02
C SER A 168 24.04 -23.04 -7.67
N ASN A 169 24.01 -24.37 -7.64
CA ASN A 169 25.00 -25.20 -8.29
C ASN A 169 25.01 -25.04 -9.81
N GLU A 170 23.84 -24.88 -10.45
CA GLU A 170 23.77 -24.68 -11.89
C GLU A 170 24.33 -23.32 -12.32
N VAL A 171 24.09 -22.26 -11.52
CA VAL A 171 24.74 -20.96 -11.70
C VAL A 171 26.25 -21.08 -11.53
N HIS A 172 26.74 -21.79 -10.50
CA HIS A 172 28.18 -22.00 -10.31
C HIS A 172 28.81 -22.75 -11.49
N LYS A 173 28.15 -23.78 -12.03
CA LYS A 173 28.63 -24.49 -13.22
C LYS A 173 28.65 -23.59 -14.45
N TYR A 174 27.61 -22.79 -14.66
CA TYR A 174 27.56 -21.85 -15.77
C TYR A 174 28.69 -20.82 -15.68
N THR A 175 28.89 -20.21 -14.52
CA THR A 175 29.98 -19.26 -14.27
C THR A 175 31.34 -19.92 -14.45
N ALA A 176 31.56 -21.11 -13.91
CA ALA A 176 32.82 -21.85 -14.09
C ALA A 176 33.09 -22.18 -15.57
N ARG A 177 32.07 -22.60 -16.31
CA ARG A 177 32.18 -22.91 -17.74
C ARG A 177 32.41 -21.65 -18.59
N TRP A 178 31.76 -20.55 -18.24
CA TRP A 178 31.97 -19.25 -18.87
C TRP A 178 33.39 -18.75 -18.62
N VAL A 179 33.87 -18.78 -17.36
CA VAL A 179 35.25 -18.39 -17.01
C VAL A 179 36.27 -19.30 -17.68
N TYR A 180 36.02 -20.61 -17.77
CA TYR A 180 36.93 -21.53 -18.45
C TYR A 180 37.04 -21.26 -19.96
N ASN A 181 35.91 -20.97 -20.61
CA ASN A 181 35.87 -20.72 -22.06
C ASN A 181 36.33 -19.30 -22.44
N HIS A 182 35.99 -18.29 -21.64
CA HIS A 182 36.24 -16.88 -21.96
C HIS A 182 37.31 -16.21 -21.09
N GLY A 183 37.61 -16.74 -19.90
CA GLY A 183 38.64 -16.22 -19.00
C GLY A 183 40.07 -16.44 -19.51
N LYS A 184 40.27 -17.25 -20.56
CA LYS A 184 41.56 -17.42 -21.23
C LYS A 184 41.90 -16.27 -22.21
N LEU A 185 40.99 -15.31 -22.41
CA LEU A 185 41.19 -14.13 -23.28
C LEU A 185 41.65 -12.86 -22.51
N LEU A 186 42.00 -12.97 -21.23
CA LEU A 186 42.48 -11.85 -20.40
C LEU A 186 43.94 -12.00 -19.92
N LEU A 187 44.73 -12.88 -20.55
CA LEU A 187 46.17 -13.04 -20.28
C LEU A 187 47.02 -12.96 -21.55
N TYR A 188 46.69 -12.02 -22.44
CA TYR A 188 47.62 -11.47 -23.45
C TYR A 188 47.35 -9.98 -23.61
#